data_AF-A0A318RGQ0-F1
#
_entry.id   AF-A0A318RGQ0-F1
#
_cell.length_a   1.000
_cell.length_b   1.000
_cell.length_c   1.000
_cell.angle_alpha   90.00
_cell.angle_beta   90.00
_cell.angle_gamma   90.00
#
_symmetry.space_group_name_H-M   'P 1'
#
loop_
_entity.id
_entity.type
_entity.pdbx_description
1 polymer ?
#
loop_
_entity_poly.entity_id
_entity_poly.type
_entity_poly.pdbx_seq_one_letter_code
_entity_poly.pdbx_strand_id
1 'polypeptide(L)' 'MRLTEYFDTISIQTVGGRHTIAVAAGMLMERNQFERVDALDTLRVMAEQGGFDLVDAASVVINTKF' A
#
# COMPACT_ATOMS: atom_id res chain seq x y z
N MET A 1 -3.30 -13.60 21.10
CA MET A 1 -2.10 -13.60 20.24
C MET A 1 -2.49 -12.88 18.94
N ARG A 2 -2.65 -11.54 19.01
CA ARG A 2 -1.74 -10.47 18.54
C ARG A 2 -1.59 -10.38 17.00
N LEU A 3 -2.62 -9.86 16.34
CA LEU A 3 -2.50 -9.23 15.00
C LEU A 3 -1.55 -8.02 15.01
N THR A 4 -1.27 -7.47 16.18
CA THR A 4 -0.37 -6.34 16.41
C THR A 4 1.11 -6.66 16.17
N GLU A 5 1.51 -7.94 16.15
CA GLU A 5 2.93 -8.34 15.98
C GLU A 5 3.35 -8.47 14.50
N TYR A 6 2.40 -8.58 13.57
CA TYR A 6 2.71 -8.63 12.13
C TYR A 6 3.22 -7.29 11.57
N PHE A 7 2.85 -6.17 12.20
CA PHE A 7 3.25 -4.85 11.74
C PHE A 7 4.60 -4.38 12.29
N ASP A 8 5.10 -5.00 13.37
CA ASP A 8 6.38 -4.63 14.00
C ASP A 8 7.60 -5.24 13.31
N THR A 9 7.42 -6.22 12.42
CA THR A 9 8.51 -6.90 11.71
C THR A 9 8.70 -6.44 10.26
N ILE A 10 7.99 -5.40 9.82
CA ILE A 10 8.34 -4.73 8.56
C ILE A 10 9.52 -3.80 8.83
N SER A 11 10.70 -4.41 8.85
CA SER A 11 12.01 -3.76 8.95
C SER A 11 12.06 -2.51 8.06
N ILE A 12 12.24 -1.36 8.71
CA ILE A 12 12.35 -0.02 8.13
C ILE A 12 13.70 0.07 7.39
N GLN A 13 13.84 -0.54 6.22
CA GLN A 13 15.07 -0.39 5.41
C GLN A 13 14.92 0.54 4.20
N THR A 14 13.73 1.07 3.95
CA THR A 14 13.50 2.06 2.89
C THR A 14 12.49 3.10 3.38
N VAL A 15 12.98 4.21 3.94
CA VAL A 15 12.17 5.39 4.28
C VAL A 15 11.31 5.85 3.07
N GLY A 16 11.78 5.60 1.85
CA GLY A 16 11.02 5.83 0.61
C GLY A 16 9.80 4.91 0.43
N GLY A 17 9.90 3.61 0.74
CA GLY A 17 8.82 2.65 0.46
C GLY A 17 7.56 2.89 1.28
N ARG A 18 7.72 3.24 2.57
CA ARG A 18 6.59 3.58 3.44
C ARG A 18 5.87 4.85 3.01
N HIS A 19 6.63 5.84 2.52
CA HIS A 19 6.05 7.07 1.98
C HIS A 19 5.26 6.80 0.70
N THR A 20 5.81 6.02 -0.24
CA THR A 20 5.11 5.64 -1.48
C THR A 20 3.79 4.93 -1.20
N ILE A 21 3.77 3.97 -0.26
CA ILE A 21 2.55 3.27 0.13
C ILE A 21 1.51 4.23 0.73
N ALA A 22 1.95 5.16 1.59
CA ALA A 22 1.05 6.14 2.20
C ALA A 22 0.44 7.09 1.16
N VAL A 23 1.24 7.56 0.19
CA VAL A 23 0.76 8.41 -0.91
C VAL A 23 -0.24 7.66 -1.78
N ALA A 24 0.09 6.43 -2.20
CA ALA A 24 -0.80 5.60 -3.01
C ALA A 24 -2.13 5.30 -2.30
N ALA A 25 -2.07 4.97 -1.01
CA ALA A 25 -3.27 4.75 -0.19
C ALA A 25 -4.12 6.03 -0.10
N GLY A 26 -3.50 7.20 0.13
CA GLY A 26 -4.20 8.48 0.12
C GLY A 26 -4.88 8.78 -1.22
N MET A 27 -4.21 8.49 -2.34
CA MET A 27 -4.79 8.66 -3.67
C MET A 27 -5.99 7.73 -3.89
N LEU A 28 -5.95 6.49 -3.41
CA LEU A 28 -7.09 5.58 -3.48
C LEU A 28 -8.25 6.03 -2.59
N MET A 29 -7.96 6.55 -1.40
CA MET A 29 -8.97 7.12 -0.52
C MET A 29 -9.68 8.31 -1.19
N GLU A 30 -8.92 9.22 -1.80
CA GLU A 30 -9.49 10.40 -2.48
C GLU A 30 -10.27 10.03 -3.75
N ARG A 31 -9.72 9.13 -4.58
CA ARG A 31 -10.30 8.79 -5.90
C ARG A 31 -11.50 7.86 -5.81
N ASN A 32 -11.44 6.88 -4.90
CA ASN A 32 -12.44 5.81 -4.81
C ASN A 32 -13.32 5.93 -3.57
N GLN A 33 -13.15 6.98 -2.76
CA GLN A 33 -13.82 7.15 -1.47
C GLN A 33 -13.60 5.95 -0.53
N PHE A 34 -12.46 5.29 -0.67
CA PHE A 34 -12.10 4.15 0.16
C PHE A 34 -11.74 4.61 1.56
N GLU A 35 -12.10 3.78 2.54
CA GLU A 35 -11.50 3.92 3.86
C GLU A 35 -10.04 3.47 3.80
N ARG A 36 -9.24 3.94 4.76
CA ARG A 36 -7.82 3.62 4.83
C ARG A 36 -7.54 2.10 4.77
N VAL A 37 -8.41 1.30 5.39
CA VAL A 37 -8.27 -0.17 5.40
C VAL A 37 -8.47 -0.72 4.00
N ASP A 38 -9.52 -0.29 3.29
CA ASP A 38 -9.83 -0.76 1.93
C ASP A 38 -8.78 -0.31 0.92
N ALA A 39 -8.24 0.90 1.08
CA ALA A 39 -7.14 1.40 0.25
C ALA A 39 -5.87 0.56 0.41
N LEU A 40 -5.53 0.17 1.64
CA LEU A 40 -4.38 -0.69 1.91
C LEU A 40 -4.62 -2.14 1.46
N ASP A 41 -5.83 -2.65 1.62
CA ASP A 41 -6.21 -3.98 1.13
C ASP A 41 -6.14 -4.05 -0.39
N THR A 42 -6.61 -3.00 -1.08
CA THR A 42 -6.48 -2.86 -2.55
C THR A 42 -5.02 -2.91 -2.99
N LEU A 43 -4.12 -2.18 -2.32
CA LEU A 43 -2.68 -2.24 -2.61
C LEU A 43 -2.10 -3.64 -2.39
N ARG A 44 -2.55 -4.34 -1.34
CA ARG A 44 -2.13 -5.72 -1.06
C ARG A 44 -2.60 -6.68 -2.14
N VAL A 45 -3.86 -6.60 -2.55
CA VAL A 45 -4.43 -7.43 -3.62
C VAL A 45 -3.71 -7.18 -4.94
N MET A 46 -3.39 -5.93 -5.27
CA MET A 46 -2.61 -5.60 -6.48
C MET A 46 -1.21 -6.20 -6.43
N ALA A 47 -0.52 -6.13 -5.28
CA ALA A 47 0.79 -6.74 -5.09
C ALA A 47 0.73 -8.27 -5.27
N GLU A 48 -0.24 -8.93 -4.61
CA GLU A 48 -0.45 -10.38 -4.70
C GLU A 48 -0.79 -10.84 -6.12
N GLN A 49 -1.70 -10.14 -6.81
CA GLN A 49 -2.12 -10.49 -8.18
C GLN A 49 -1.03 -10.21 -9.22
N GLY A 50 -0.26 -9.14 -9.04
CA GLY A 50 0.83 -8.77 -9.93
C GLY A 50 2.13 -9.53 -9.68
N GLY A 51 2.24 -10.26 -8.56
CA GLY A 51 3.50 -10.87 -8.13
C GLY A 51 4.58 -9.84 -7.80
N PHE A 52 4.18 -8.62 -7.42
CA PHE A 52 5.08 -7.52 -7.06
C PHE A 52 5.11 -7.33 -5.55
N ASP A 53 6.09 -6.56 -5.07
CA ASP A 53 6.05 -6.08 -3.70
C ASP A 53 5.04 -4.92 -3.52
N LEU A 54 4.74 -4.60 -2.26
CA LEU A 54 3.73 -3.58 -1.94
C LEU A 54 4.15 -2.17 -2.39
N VAL A 55 5.46 -1.88 -2.48
CA VAL A 55 5.99 -0.58 -2.90
C VAL A 55 5.84 -0.42 -4.41
N ASP A 56 6.04 -1.49 -5.17
CA ASP A 56 5.81 -1.53 -6.61
C ASP A 56 4.32 -1.37 -6.93
N ALA A 57 3.43 -2.06 -6.21
CA ALA A 57 1.99 -1.87 -6.36
C ALA A 57 1.56 -0.43 -6.07
N ALA A 58 2.10 0.18 -5.00
CA ALA A 58 1.87 1.59 -4.70
C ALA A 58 2.41 2.52 -5.80
N SER A 59 3.57 2.21 -6.37
CA SER A 59 4.14 2.96 -7.49
C SER A 59 3.27 2.89 -8.74
N VAL A 60 2.65 1.75 -9.03
CA VAL A 60 1.68 1.61 -10.12
C VAL A 60 0.48 2.53 -9.89
N VAL A 61 -0.12 2.53 -8.70
CA VAL A 61 -1.27 3.39 -8.37
C VAL A 61 -0.94 4.87 -8.54
N ILE A 62 0.26 5.30 -8.11
CA ILE A 62 0.72 6.68 -8.25
C ILE A 62 0.91 7.07 -9.72
N ASN A 63 1.53 6.20 -10.52
CA ASN A 63 1.86 6.48 -11.92
C ASN A 63 0.69 6.25 -12.89
N THR A 64 -0.35 5.54 -12.47
CA THR A 64 -1.54 5.32 -13.29
C THR A 64 -2.40 6.59 -13.27
N LYS A 65 -2.40 7.29 -14.41
CA LYS A 65 -3.31 8.40 -14.69
C LYS A 65 -4.65 7.81 -15.14
N PHE A 66 -5.67 8.00 -14.32
CA PHE A 66 -7.06 7.86 -14.73
C PHE A 66 -7.60 9.24 -15.10
#